data_AF-A0A0S3RX63-F1
#
_entry.id   AF-A0A0S3RX63-F1
#
_cell.length_a   1.000
_cell.length_b   1.000
_cell.length_c   1.000
_cell.angle_alpha   90.00
_cell.angle_beta   90.00
_cell.angle_gamma   90.00
#
_symmetry.space_group_name_H-M   'P 1'
#
loop_
_entity.id
_entity.type
_entity.pdbx_description
1 polymer ?
#
loop_
_entity_poly.entity_id
_entity_poly.type
_entity_poly.pdbx_seq_one_letter_code
_entity_poly.pdbx_strand_id
1 'polypeptide(L)'
;MTTNRKKLQQQSSLRRNNSSAGFFAWVVCHAARARFQIPQLKVDHTTECVLRNLIAFEQCHYPEEPYIFNYVSLIDSFIHSKDDAELLVEKEIIVHELGSDQELANLVNDLCKHVTNSTCYHQIMEDVNEHYNNDWKWAMGTLRWVYFRDPWRSSSTIVGVAVLIFTAFNFYRVTDLLF
;
A
#
# COMPACT_ATOMS: atom_id res chain seq x y z
N MET A 1 4.03 -33.77 -1.86
CA MET A 1 4.68 -32.69 -2.66
C MET A 1 4.05 -32.42 -4.04
N THR A 2 2.88 -32.97 -4.40
CA THR A 2 2.33 -32.89 -5.78
C THR A 2 1.06 -32.02 -5.94
N THR A 3 0.49 -31.53 -4.84
CA THR A 3 -0.81 -30.82 -4.85
C THR A 3 -0.74 -29.38 -5.38
N ASN A 4 0.40 -28.70 -5.27
CA ASN A 4 0.53 -27.29 -5.67
C ASN A 4 0.69 -27.05 -7.19
N ARG A 5 1.22 -28.04 -7.94
CA ARG A 5 1.40 -27.88 -9.40
C ARG A 5 0.09 -27.89 -10.18
N LYS A 6 -0.93 -28.61 -9.71
CA LYS A 6 -2.24 -28.67 -10.36
C LYS A 6 -3.02 -27.35 -10.20
N LYS A 7 -2.88 -26.65 -9.06
CA LYS A 7 -3.49 -25.33 -8.85
C LYS A 7 -2.92 -24.27 -9.81
N LEU A 8 -1.60 -24.26 -10.02
CA LEU A 8 -0.94 -23.29 -10.91
C LEU A 8 -1.35 -23.47 -12.38
N GLN A 9 -1.57 -24.71 -12.83
CA GLN A 9 -2.02 -24.96 -14.21
C GLN A 9 -3.51 -24.62 -14.42
N GLN A 10 -4.38 -24.93 -13.45
CA GLN A 10 -5.80 -24.54 -13.49
C GLN A 10 -5.99 -23.01 -13.50
N GLN A 11 -5.11 -22.28 -12.80
CA GLN A 11 -5.13 -20.81 -12.73
C GLN A 11 -4.63 -20.18 -14.05
N SER A 12 -3.72 -20.85 -14.76
CA SER A 12 -3.22 -20.41 -16.06
C SER A 12 -4.21 -20.61 -17.20
N SER A 13 -5.08 -21.64 -17.14
CA SER A 13 -6.09 -21.91 -18.16
C SER A 13 -7.31 -20.99 -18.07
N LEU A 14 -7.67 -20.53 -16.87
CA LEU A 14 -8.76 -19.54 -16.67
C LEU A 14 -8.37 -18.12 -17.12
N ARG A 15 -7.10 -17.87 -17.42
CA ARG A 15 -6.60 -16.55 -17.83
C ARG A 15 -6.72 -16.28 -19.34
N ARG A 16 -7.14 -17.27 -20.14
CA ARG A 16 -7.07 -17.20 -21.61
C ARG A 16 -8.39 -16.83 -22.30
N ASN A 17 -9.53 -16.81 -21.61
CA ASN A 17 -10.83 -16.45 -22.20
C ASN A 17 -11.51 -15.32 -21.42
N ASN A 18 -11.22 -14.06 -21.76
CA ASN A 18 -12.26 -13.13 -22.21
C ASN A 18 -11.66 -11.84 -22.80
N SER A 19 -12.27 -11.40 -23.89
CA SER A 19 -11.86 -10.34 -24.79
C SER A 19 -11.84 -8.95 -24.11
N SER A 20 -10.85 -8.12 -24.50
CA SER A 20 -10.64 -6.68 -24.25
C SER A 20 -10.66 -6.12 -22.81
N ALA A 21 -11.52 -6.60 -21.91
CA ALA A 21 -11.57 -6.17 -20.50
C ALA A 21 -10.37 -6.67 -19.67
N GLY A 22 -9.80 -7.82 -20.06
CA GLY A 22 -8.63 -8.41 -19.40
C GLY A 22 -7.36 -7.59 -19.55
N PHE A 23 -7.19 -6.87 -20.66
CA PHE A 23 -6.01 -6.04 -20.91
C PHE A 23 -6.02 -4.78 -20.05
N PHE A 24 -7.15 -4.06 -20.00
CA PHE A 24 -7.31 -2.90 -19.12
C PHE A 24 -7.23 -3.29 -17.64
N ALA A 25 -7.85 -4.41 -17.24
CA ALA A 25 -7.73 -4.93 -15.88
C ALA A 25 -6.29 -5.39 -15.53
N TRP A 26 -5.53 -5.88 -16.51
CA TRP A 26 -4.13 -6.29 -16.35
C TRP A 26 -3.19 -5.08 -16.23
N VAL A 27 -3.37 -4.04 -17.04
CA VAL A 27 -2.63 -2.78 -16.96
C VAL A 27 -2.89 -2.06 -15.64
N VAL A 28 -4.17 -1.96 -15.22
CA VAL A 28 -4.56 -1.32 -13.95
C VAL A 28 -4.10 -2.13 -12.73
N CYS A 29 -4.08 -3.47 -12.80
CA CYS A 29 -3.50 -4.29 -11.73
C CYS A 29 -1.97 -4.18 -11.62
N HIS A 30 -1.27 -3.88 -12.72
CA HIS A 30 0.18 -3.69 -12.69
C HIS A 30 0.56 -2.39 -11.98
N ALA A 31 -0.23 -1.32 -12.17
CA ALA A 31 -0.01 -0.03 -11.51
C ALA A 31 -0.22 -0.06 -9.98
N ALA A 32 -0.96 -1.05 -9.45
CA ALA A 32 -1.32 -1.15 -8.04
C ALA A 32 -0.42 -2.09 -7.21
N ARG A 33 0.69 -2.59 -7.76
CA ARG A 33 1.61 -3.48 -7.03
C ARG A 33 2.95 -2.81 -6.76
N ALA A 34 2.93 -1.66 -6.10
CA ALA A 34 4.10 -1.21 -5.36
C ALA A 34 4.29 -2.17 -4.17
N ARG A 35 5.26 -3.09 -4.29
CA ARG A 35 5.64 -3.99 -3.19
C ARG A 35 6.84 -3.36 -2.49
N PHE A 36 6.59 -2.73 -1.36
CA PHE A 36 7.65 -2.23 -0.50
C PHE A 36 8.23 -3.42 0.29
N GLN A 37 9.51 -3.72 0.05
CA GLN A 37 10.22 -4.79 0.77
C GLN A 37 11.15 -4.14 1.77
N ILE A 38 10.81 -4.24 3.05
CA ILE A 38 11.62 -3.75 4.17
C ILE A 38 12.41 -4.94 4.72
N PRO A 39 13.72 -4.80 4.96
CA PRO A 39 14.49 -5.79 5.70
C PRO A 39 13.87 -6.03 7.08
N GLN A 40 13.75 -7.30 7.48
CA GLN A 40 13.24 -7.64 8.80
C GLN A 40 14.17 -7.10 9.88
N LEU A 41 13.60 -6.37 10.86
CA LEU A 41 14.33 -5.84 12.01
C LEU A 41 14.12 -6.72 13.23
N LYS A 42 15.19 -7.26 13.79
CA LYS A 42 15.14 -7.95 15.08
C LYS A 42 15.51 -6.97 16.20
N VAL A 43 14.61 -6.78 17.16
CA VAL A 43 14.80 -5.86 18.30
C VAL A 43 14.90 -6.64 19.60
N ASP A 44 15.97 -6.39 20.33
CA ASP A 44 16.25 -6.91 21.66
C ASP A 44 16.68 -5.75 22.59
N HIS A 45 16.78 -5.98 23.89
CA HIS A 45 17.16 -4.98 24.90
C HIS A 45 18.53 -4.33 24.62
N THR A 46 19.43 -5.01 23.92
CA THR A 46 20.75 -4.48 23.53
C THR A 46 20.72 -3.67 22.24
N THR A 47 19.66 -3.80 21.44
CA THR A 47 19.57 -3.21 20.10
C THR A 47 19.57 -1.69 20.14
N GLU A 48 18.96 -1.09 21.16
CA GLU A 48 18.99 0.36 21.34
C GLU A 48 20.42 0.89 21.44
N CYS A 49 21.24 0.31 22.32
CA CYS A 49 22.63 0.72 22.49
C CYS A 49 23.45 0.52 21.22
N VAL A 50 23.25 -0.60 20.52
CA VAL A 50 23.94 -0.89 19.26
C VAL A 50 23.57 0.12 18.19
N LEU A 51 22.28 0.39 17.98
CA LEU A 51 21.81 1.35 16.98
C LEU A 51 22.29 2.77 17.31
N ARG A 52 22.24 3.20 18.57
CA ARG A 52 22.79 4.52 18.99
C ARG A 52 24.28 4.65 18.70
N ASN A 53 25.06 3.60 19.01
CA ASN A 53 26.50 3.60 18.73
C ASN A 53 26.79 3.62 17.23
N LEU A 54 26.01 2.89 16.42
CA LEU A 54 26.14 2.89 14.97
C LEU A 54 25.78 4.25 14.36
N ILE A 55 24.69 4.87 14.83
CA ILE A 55 24.30 6.22 14.39
C ILE A 55 25.38 7.23 14.76
N ALA A 56 25.90 7.19 15.99
CA ALA A 56 26.99 8.09 16.42
C ALA A 56 28.27 7.86 15.60
N PHE A 57 28.60 6.60 15.29
CA PHE A 57 29.73 6.25 14.44
C PHE A 57 29.56 6.79 13.01
N GLU A 58 28.40 6.59 12.39
CA GLU A 58 28.07 7.16 11.08
C GLU A 58 28.17 8.68 11.09
N GLN A 59 27.64 9.35 12.11
CA GLN A 59 27.73 10.81 12.22
C GLN A 59 29.16 11.33 12.38
N CYS A 60 30.03 10.59 13.07
CA CYS A 60 31.41 11.00 13.30
C CYS A 60 32.32 10.74 12.08
N HIS A 61 32.10 9.65 11.35
CA HIS A 61 33.01 9.19 10.30
C HIS A 61 32.46 9.35 8.88
N TYR A 62 31.14 9.32 8.71
CA TYR A 62 30.45 9.30 7.41
C TYR A 62 29.22 10.24 7.40
N PRO A 63 29.40 11.55 7.66
CA PRO A 63 28.27 12.48 7.78
C PRO A 63 27.46 12.64 6.48
N GLU A 64 28.04 12.35 5.32
CA GLU A 64 27.36 12.42 4.02
C GLU A 64 26.59 11.13 3.66
N GLU A 65 26.81 10.03 4.39
CA GLU A 65 26.24 8.71 4.09
C GLU A 65 25.53 8.09 5.31
N PRO A 66 24.47 8.71 5.86
CA PRO A 66 23.82 8.24 7.09
C PRO A 66 22.83 7.07 6.81
N TYR A 67 23.31 5.92 6.34
CA TYR A 67 22.47 4.79 5.93
C TYR A 67 21.67 4.19 7.09
N ILE A 68 22.30 3.94 8.23
CA ILE A 68 21.65 3.33 9.40
C ILE A 68 20.66 4.32 10.01
N PHE A 69 21.05 5.59 10.16
CA PHE A 69 20.12 6.61 10.65
C PHE A 69 18.90 6.75 9.74
N ASN A 70 19.10 6.79 8.43
CA ASN A 70 18.02 6.86 7.46
C ASN A 70 17.07 5.66 7.55
N TYR A 71 17.60 4.45 7.75
CA TYR A 71 16.79 3.25 7.96
C TYR A 71 15.97 3.35 9.26
N VAL A 72 16.58 3.76 10.37
CA VAL A 72 15.88 3.91 11.65
C VAL A 72 14.79 4.98 11.56
N SER A 73 15.05 6.11 10.90
CA SER A 73 14.04 7.14 10.67
C SER A 73 12.88 6.67 9.80
N LEU A 74 13.14 5.80 8.83
CA LEU A 74 12.08 5.19 8.03
C LEU A 74 11.19 4.28 8.88
N ILE A 75 11.78 3.48 9.80
CA ILE A 75 11.01 2.66 10.73
C ILE A 75 10.20 3.52 11.71
N ASP A 76 10.79 4.60 12.23
CA ASP A 76 10.13 5.58 13.10
C ASP A 76 8.90 6.20 12.44
N SER A 77 8.99 6.57 11.17
CA SER A 77 7.85 7.10 10.41
C SER A 77 6.71 6.09 10.19
N PHE A 78 6.96 4.79 10.37
CA PHE A 78 5.90 3.78 10.37
C PHE A 78 5.29 3.54 11.75
N ILE A 79 5.97 3.91 12.84
CA ILE A 79 5.56 3.58 14.22
C ILE A 79 5.27 4.84 15.01
N HIS A 80 4.05 5.35 14.88
CA HIS A 80 3.59 6.49 15.66
C HIS A 80 2.80 6.05 16.91
N SER A 81 2.11 4.93 16.82
CA SER A 81 1.29 4.36 17.88
C SER A 81 1.59 2.89 18.15
N LYS A 82 1.05 2.38 19.26
CA LYS A 82 1.13 0.96 19.59
C LYS A 82 0.51 0.08 18.48
N ASP A 83 -0.62 0.52 17.93
CA ASP A 83 -1.35 -0.24 16.92
C ASP A 83 -0.51 -0.39 15.63
N ASP A 84 0.27 0.65 15.29
CA ASP A 84 1.20 0.60 14.16
C ASP A 84 2.33 -0.40 14.40
N ALA A 85 2.89 -0.42 15.62
CA ALA A 85 3.91 -1.40 16.01
C ALA A 85 3.36 -2.83 15.95
N GLU A 86 2.16 -3.06 16.47
CA GLU A 86 1.48 -4.36 16.45
C GLU A 86 1.28 -4.86 15.00
N LEU A 87 0.86 -3.98 14.08
CA LEU A 87 0.70 -4.31 12.66
C LEU A 87 2.02 -4.71 12.00
N LEU A 88 3.13 -4.03 12.31
CA LEU A 88 4.44 -4.37 11.75
C LEU A 88 4.98 -5.70 12.28
N VAL A 89 4.67 -6.03 13.54
CA VAL A 89 4.99 -7.31 14.15
C VAL A 89 4.14 -8.43 13.55
N GLU A 90 2.84 -8.22 13.37
CA GLU A 90 1.93 -9.18 12.74
C GLU A 90 2.35 -9.50 11.30
N LYS A 91 2.91 -8.51 10.59
CA LYS A 91 3.43 -8.67 9.22
C LYS A 91 4.85 -9.24 9.17
N GLU A 92 5.41 -9.62 10.31
CA GLU A 92 6.78 -10.14 10.48
C GLU A 92 7.87 -9.20 9.95
N ILE A 93 7.57 -7.90 9.83
CA ILE A 93 8.54 -6.88 9.43
C ILE A 93 9.47 -6.58 10.60
N ILE A 94 8.92 -6.55 11.82
CA ILE A 94 9.68 -6.36 13.05
C ILE A 94 9.44 -7.56 13.95
N VAL A 95 10.51 -8.13 14.48
CA VAL A 95 10.45 -9.18 15.48
C VAL A 95 11.13 -8.64 16.73
N HIS A 96 10.39 -8.49 17.83
CA HIS A 96 10.98 -8.02 19.08
C HIS A 96 10.86 -9.05 20.19
N GLU A 97 11.84 -9.00 21.11
CA GLU A 97 11.84 -9.75 22.37
C GLU A 97 11.46 -8.84 23.55
N LEU A 98 10.97 -7.62 23.27
CA LEU A 98 10.47 -6.66 24.26
C LEU A 98 9.14 -7.11 24.88
N GLY A 99 8.84 -6.65 26.10
CA GLY A 99 7.69 -7.11 26.88
C GLY A 99 6.34 -6.62 26.35
N SER A 100 6.33 -5.60 25.49
CA SER A 100 5.12 -5.04 24.89
C SER A 100 5.43 -4.29 23.59
N ASP A 101 4.51 -4.29 22.64
CA ASP A 101 4.60 -3.50 21.40
C ASP A 101 4.70 -1.99 21.71
N GLN A 102 4.18 -1.55 22.86
CA GLN A 102 4.33 -0.17 23.33
C GLN A 102 5.79 0.16 23.67
N GLU A 103 6.53 -0.80 24.24
CA GLU A 103 7.96 -0.60 24.54
C GLU A 103 8.76 -0.51 23.25
N LEU A 104 8.40 -1.29 22.22
CA LEU A 104 8.98 -1.18 20.89
C LEU A 104 8.75 0.21 20.29
N ALA A 105 7.51 0.70 20.31
CA ALA A 105 7.18 2.03 19.81
C ALA A 105 7.97 3.12 20.54
N ASN A 106 8.06 3.04 21.87
CA ASN A 106 8.81 4.00 22.68
C ASN A 106 10.31 3.97 22.34
N LEU A 107 10.90 2.77 22.21
CA LEU A 107 12.32 2.61 21.89
C LEU A 107 12.68 3.23 20.53
N VAL A 108 11.85 2.99 19.51
CA VAL A 108 12.08 3.56 18.17
C VAL A 108 11.96 5.09 18.19
N ASN A 109 10.90 5.62 18.82
CA ASN A 109 10.72 7.07 18.97
C ASN A 109 11.90 7.72 19.73
N ASP A 110 12.39 7.09 20.79
CA ASP A 110 13.50 7.59 21.59
C ASP A 110 14.86 7.52 20.85
N LEU A 111 15.01 6.64 19.86
CA LEU A 111 16.18 6.61 18.97
C LEU A 111 16.23 7.84 18.07
N CYS A 112 15.08 8.25 17.50
CA CYS A 112 15.00 9.40 16.59
C CYS A 112 14.97 10.76 17.30
N LYS A 113 14.53 10.82 18.57
CA LYS A 113 14.32 12.07 19.34
C LYS A 113 15.53 13.01 19.47
N HIS A 114 16.76 12.49 19.35
CA HIS A 114 17.99 13.25 19.54
C HIS A 114 18.79 13.48 18.26
N VAL A 115 18.26 13.12 17.09
CA VAL A 115 19.03 13.17 15.84
C VAL A 115 18.42 14.18 14.87
N THR A 116 19.12 15.29 14.68
CA THR A 116 18.64 16.49 13.96
C THR A 116 19.09 16.55 12.49
N ASN A 117 19.24 15.41 11.81
CA ASN A 117 19.62 15.39 10.40
C ASN A 117 18.41 15.12 9.50
N SER A 118 18.28 15.93 8.45
CA SER A 118 17.25 15.77 7.41
C SER A 118 17.44 14.43 6.69
N THR A 119 16.42 13.59 6.70
CA THR A 119 16.48 12.22 6.16
C THR A 119 16.18 12.22 4.66
N CYS A 120 16.91 11.42 3.87
CA CYS A 120 16.66 11.30 2.44
C CYS A 120 15.37 10.54 2.12
N TYR A 121 14.82 9.81 3.10
CA TYR A 121 13.61 9.02 2.95
C TYR A 121 12.32 9.82 3.19
N HIS A 122 12.40 11.06 3.69
CA HIS A 122 11.20 11.88 3.85
C HIS A 122 10.45 12.06 2.53
N GLN A 123 11.19 12.31 1.43
CA GLN A 123 10.60 12.44 0.09
C GLN A 123 9.97 11.13 -0.39
N ILE A 124 10.64 9.99 -0.17
CA ILE A 124 10.12 8.67 -0.54
C ILE A 124 8.86 8.34 0.28
N MET A 125 8.85 8.69 1.56
CA MET A 125 7.70 8.49 2.44
C MET A 125 6.53 9.38 2.03
N GLU A 126 6.82 10.62 1.64
CA GLU A 126 5.83 11.55 1.10
C GLU A 126 5.24 11.06 -0.22
N ASP A 127 6.08 10.58 -1.15
CA ASP A 127 5.65 9.97 -2.42
C ASP A 127 4.79 8.72 -2.20
N VAL A 128 5.17 7.87 -1.24
CA VAL A 128 4.39 6.68 -0.86
C VAL A 128 3.06 7.10 -0.23
N ASN A 129 3.08 8.08 0.66
CA ASN A 129 1.87 8.60 1.29
C ASN A 129 0.95 9.24 0.25
N GLU A 130 1.46 10.05 -0.67
CA GLU A 130 0.69 10.60 -1.79
C GLU A 130 0.13 9.50 -2.69
N HIS A 131 0.93 8.45 -2.95
CA HIS A 131 0.49 7.32 -3.75
C HIS A 131 -0.72 6.60 -3.12
N TYR A 132 -0.73 6.44 -1.80
CA TYR A 132 -1.79 5.78 -1.04
C TYR A 132 -2.97 6.69 -0.67
N ASN A 133 -2.70 7.97 -0.41
CA ASN A 133 -3.68 8.99 -0.02
C ASN A 133 -4.35 9.66 -1.23
N ASN A 134 -4.05 9.21 -2.44
CA ASN A 134 -4.79 9.63 -3.62
C ASN A 134 -6.19 8.99 -3.61
N ASP A 135 -7.18 9.78 -3.17
CA ASP A 135 -8.60 9.43 -3.11
C ASP A 135 -9.10 8.73 -4.38
N TRP A 136 -8.54 9.08 -5.54
CA TRP A 136 -8.87 8.45 -6.82
C TRP A 136 -8.57 6.95 -6.84
N LYS A 137 -7.46 6.49 -6.24
CA LYS A 137 -7.11 5.06 -6.21
C LYS A 137 -8.00 4.29 -5.23
N TRP A 138 -8.38 4.91 -4.12
CA TRP A 138 -9.29 4.31 -3.14
C TRP A 138 -10.72 4.23 -3.70
N ALA A 139 -11.18 5.30 -4.36
CA ALA A 139 -12.45 5.34 -5.08
C ALA A 139 -12.49 4.32 -6.23
N MET A 140 -11.42 4.22 -7.03
CA MET A 140 -11.30 3.23 -8.10
C MET A 140 -11.26 1.80 -7.55
N GLY A 141 -10.58 1.56 -6.43
CA GLY A 141 -10.57 0.28 -5.73
C GLY A 141 -11.95 -0.14 -5.23
N THR A 142 -12.69 0.80 -4.63
CA THR A 142 -14.05 0.59 -4.13
C THR A 142 -15.04 0.35 -5.27
N LEU A 143 -15.00 1.19 -6.30
CA LEU A 143 -15.78 1.01 -7.53
C LEU A 143 -15.48 -0.36 -8.14
N ARG A 144 -14.21 -0.74 -8.21
CA ARG A 144 -13.84 -2.05 -8.75
C ARG A 144 -14.42 -3.18 -7.92
N TRP A 145 -14.34 -3.09 -6.60
CA TRP A 145 -14.81 -4.13 -5.69
C TRP A 145 -16.34 -4.26 -5.70
N VAL A 146 -17.08 -3.16 -5.78
CA VAL A 146 -18.55 -3.17 -5.83
C VAL A 146 -19.07 -3.61 -7.21
N TYR A 147 -18.46 -3.16 -8.29
CA TYR A 147 -18.96 -3.38 -9.65
C TYR A 147 -18.44 -4.66 -10.32
N PHE A 148 -17.20 -5.10 -10.04
CA PHE A 148 -16.62 -6.30 -10.67
C PHE A 148 -16.73 -7.57 -9.81
N ARG A 149 -17.14 -7.47 -8.54
CA ARG A 149 -17.40 -8.66 -7.72
C ARG A 149 -18.68 -9.39 -8.15
N ASP A 150 -19.69 -8.64 -8.59
CA ASP A 150 -20.95 -9.16 -9.13
C ASP A 150 -21.16 -8.64 -10.56
N PRO A 151 -20.69 -9.37 -11.60
CA PRO A 151 -20.85 -8.99 -13.01
C PRO A 151 -22.31 -8.74 -13.41
N TRP A 152 -23.23 -9.37 -12.68
CA TRP A 152 -24.66 -9.23 -12.88
C TRP A 152 -25.22 -7.86 -12.46
N ARG A 153 -24.74 -7.33 -11.32
CA ARG A 153 -25.14 -5.99 -10.84
C ARG A 153 -24.64 -4.89 -11.76
N SER A 154 -23.41 -5.00 -12.26
CA SER A 154 -22.87 -4.03 -13.21
C SER A 154 -23.65 -4.01 -14.53
N SER A 155 -23.98 -5.19 -15.08
CA SER A 155 -24.80 -5.29 -16.30
C SER A 155 -26.17 -4.61 -16.13
N SER A 156 -26.83 -4.85 -14.99
CA SER A 156 -28.14 -4.23 -14.70
C SER A 156 -28.07 -2.71 -14.63
N THR A 157 -27.04 -2.16 -13.99
CA THR A 157 -26.87 -0.70 -13.87
C THR A 157 -26.57 -0.07 -15.22
N ILE A 158 -25.72 -0.71 -16.06
CA ILE A 158 -25.39 -0.23 -17.40
C ILE A 158 -26.65 -0.17 -18.28
N VAL A 159 -27.47 -1.23 -18.24
CA VAL A 159 -28.75 -1.26 -18.97
C VAL A 159 -29.68 -0.14 -18.47
N GLY A 160 -29.79 0.04 -17.16
CA GLY A 160 -30.61 1.12 -16.58
C GLY A 160 -30.17 2.52 -17.02
N VAL A 161 -28.87 2.79 -17.02
CA VAL A 161 -28.31 4.07 -17.49
C VAL A 161 -28.55 4.26 -18.99
N ALA A 162 -28.35 3.22 -19.81
CA ALA A 162 -28.60 3.28 -21.24
C ALA A 162 -30.07 3.58 -21.55
N VAL A 163 -31.01 2.95 -20.82
CA VAL A 163 -32.45 3.22 -20.93
C VAL A 163 -32.75 4.66 -20.53
N LEU A 164 -32.20 5.15 -19.41
CA LEU A 164 -32.40 6.54 -18.98
C LEU A 164 -31.91 7.55 -20.04
N ILE A 165 -30.71 7.37 -20.59
CA ILE A 165 -30.17 8.22 -21.65
C ILE A 165 -31.06 8.16 -22.90
N PHE A 166 -31.47 6.96 -23.30
CA PHE A 166 -32.35 6.78 -24.46
C PHE A 166 -33.71 7.46 -24.26
N THR A 167 -34.30 7.34 -23.07
CA THR A 167 -35.57 8.02 -22.76
C THR A 167 -35.42 9.54 -22.74
N ALA A 168 -34.34 10.07 -22.15
CA ALA A 168 -34.06 11.50 -22.16
C ALA A 168 -33.87 12.01 -23.59
N PHE A 169 -33.06 11.33 -24.41
CA PHE A 169 -32.85 11.69 -25.82
C PHE A 169 -34.15 11.69 -26.63
N ASN A 170 -34.99 10.65 -26.47
CA ASN A 170 -36.29 10.60 -27.13
C ASN A 170 -37.19 11.75 -26.65
N PHE A 171 -37.17 12.05 -25.36
CA PHE A 171 -37.93 13.17 -24.80
C PHE A 171 -37.49 14.49 -25.43
N TYR A 172 -36.18 14.81 -25.45
CA TYR A 172 -35.64 16.01 -26.10
C TYR A 172 -36.02 16.10 -27.58
N ARG A 173 -35.92 14.99 -28.31
CA ARG A 173 -36.28 14.96 -29.73
C ARG A 173 -37.77 15.23 -29.96
N VAL A 174 -38.63 14.71 -29.09
CA VAL A 174 -40.08 14.91 -29.20
C VAL A 174 -40.47 16.34 -28.83
N THR A 175 -39.86 16.93 -27.79
CA THR A 175 -40.08 18.34 -27.45
C THR A 175 -39.55 19.30 -28.52
N ASP A 176 -38.41 19.00 -29.14
CA ASP A 176 -37.83 19.77 -30.27
C ASP A 176 -38.68 19.69 -31.56
N LEU A 177 -39.50 18.64 -31.73
CA LEU A 177 -40.44 18.51 -32.85
C LEU A 177 -41.82 19.14 -32.59
N LEU A 178 -42.14 19.42 -31.33
CA LEU A 178 -43.42 19.98 -30.89
C LEU A 178 -43.42 21.51 -30.77
N PHE A 179 -42.24 22.13 -30.88
CA PHE A 179 -42.01 23.58 -30.79
C PHE A 179 -41.33 24.09 -32.06
#